data_AF-A0AAV3QTU0-F1
#
_entry.id   AF-A0AAV3QTU0-F1
#
_cell.length_a   1.000
_cell.length_b   1.000
_cell.length_c   1.000
_cell.angle_alpha   90.00
_cell.angle_beta   90.00
_cell.angle_gamma   90.00
#
_symmetry.space_group_name_H-M   'P 1'
#
loop_
_entity.id
_entity.type
_entity.pdbx_description
1 polymer ?
#
loop_
_entity_poly.entity_id
_entity_poly.type
_entity_poly.pdbx_seq_one_letter_code
_entity_poly.pdbx_strand_id
1 'polypeptide(L)'
;MKRKKTSLTDLSYDVLSHIMHCVASSSGGASNILILSSVCRVFKDLSNDTNILKDVKFHGIRLLGLRVSPWHLNGLLFKCMQSGNHSAFECVFEYVDSLSGSYKYHKMKLFRWTVIRLARIRAVDIVNTRSRRKDLDEAIEEYQKAYDAMDIDMRKLKELLGMLKAVINL
;
A
#
# COMPACT_ATOMS: atom_id res chain seq x y z
N MET A 1 -14.89 -51.63 11.69
CA MET A 1 -14.97 -50.60 10.63
C MET A 1 -14.05 -49.44 10.97
N LYS A 2 -12.99 -49.18 10.20
CA LYS A 2 -12.22 -47.93 10.33
C LYS A 2 -13.10 -46.80 9.79
N ARG A 3 -13.43 -45.78 10.60
CA ARG A 3 -14.11 -44.56 10.11
C ARG A 3 -13.23 -43.95 9.00
N LYS A 4 -13.72 -43.90 7.76
CA LYS A 4 -13.10 -43.09 6.72
C LYS A 4 -13.06 -41.65 7.25
N LYS A 5 -11.86 -41.08 7.38
CA LYS A 5 -11.72 -39.65 7.64
C LYS A 5 -12.25 -38.93 6.40
N THR A 6 -13.44 -38.36 6.51
CA THR A 6 -14.00 -37.47 5.49
C THR A 6 -13.21 -36.16 5.54
N SER A 7 -12.64 -35.78 4.41
CA SER A 7 -11.96 -34.50 4.24
C SER A 7 -12.99 -33.41 3.91
N LEU A 8 -12.72 -32.16 4.28
CA LEU A 8 -13.60 -31.04 3.91
C LEU A 8 -13.72 -30.91 2.39
N THR A 9 -12.64 -31.23 1.66
CA THR A 9 -12.61 -31.25 0.19
C THR A 9 -13.41 -32.39 -0.45
N ASP A 10 -13.95 -33.32 0.33
CA ASP A 10 -14.87 -34.36 -0.17
C ASP A 10 -16.30 -33.84 -0.35
N LEU A 11 -16.60 -32.61 0.11
CA LEU A 11 -17.87 -31.92 -0.13
C LEU A 11 -18.04 -31.54 -1.60
N SER A 12 -19.29 -31.35 -2.03
CA SER A 12 -19.57 -30.87 -3.39
C SER A 12 -19.00 -29.46 -3.59
N TYR A 13 -18.67 -29.16 -4.85
CA TYR A 13 -18.15 -27.86 -5.24
C TYR A 13 -19.08 -26.72 -4.81
N ASP A 14 -20.40 -26.89 -4.95
CA ASP A 14 -21.38 -25.87 -4.57
C ASP A 14 -21.36 -25.55 -3.08
N VAL A 15 -21.20 -26.57 -2.23
CA VAL A 15 -21.10 -26.39 -0.78
C VAL A 15 -19.80 -25.69 -0.42
N LEU A 16 -18.69 -26.07 -1.07
CA LEU A 16 -17.39 -25.43 -0.86
C LEU A 16 -17.39 -23.97 -1.35
N SER A 17 -18.02 -23.69 -2.48
CA SER A 17 -18.21 -22.34 -3.02
C SER A 17 -19.04 -21.48 -2.06
N HIS A 18 -20.13 -22.01 -1.53
CA HIS A 18 -20.94 -21.31 -0.54
C HIS A 18 -20.15 -20.98 0.75
N ILE A 19 -19.36 -21.93 1.25
CA ILE A 19 -18.45 -21.69 2.39
C ILE A 19 -17.47 -20.55 2.07
N MET A 20 -16.87 -20.57 0.87
CA MET A 20 -15.94 -19.53 0.43
C MET A 20 -16.60 -18.15 0.33
N HIS A 21 -17.85 -18.06 -0.15
CA HIS A 21 -18.62 -16.82 -0.14
C HIS A 21 -18.84 -16.27 1.28
N CYS A 22 -19.22 -17.14 2.23
CA CYS A 22 -19.37 -16.75 3.63
C CYS A 22 -18.05 -16.25 4.22
N VAL A 23 -16.93 -16.91 3.90
CA VAL A 23 -15.60 -16.50 4.33
C VAL A 23 -15.22 -15.15 3.72
N ALA A 24 -15.40 -14.98 2.41
CA ALA A 24 -15.09 -13.75 1.68
C ALA A 24 -15.87 -12.54 2.24
N SER A 25 -17.14 -12.74 2.58
CA SER A 25 -18.03 -11.70 3.11
C SER A 25 -17.81 -11.35 4.58
N SER A 26 -16.95 -12.08 5.28
CA SER A 26 -16.64 -11.86 6.69
C SER A 26 -15.76 -10.62 6.90
N SER A 27 -15.68 -10.11 8.14
CA SER A 27 -14.86 -8.93 8.47
C SER A 27 -13.36 -9.12 8.19
N GLY A 28 -12.87 -10.36 8.20
CA GLY A 28 -11.49 -10.74 7.85
C GLY A 28 -11.37 -11.40 6.48
N GLY A 29 -12.34 -11.17 5.57
CA GLY A 29 -12.49 -11.92 4.32
C GLY A 29 -11.21 -12.04 3.50
N ALA A 30 -10.55 -10.93 3.18
CA ALA A 30 -9.32 -10.94 2.39
C ALA A 30 -8.19 -11.78 3.03
N SER A 31 -7.97 -11.63 4.35
CA SER A 31 -6.95 -12.43 5.06
C SER A 31 -7.31 -13.92 5.08
N ASN A 32 -8.57 -14.24 5.34
CA ASN A 32 -9.05 -15.62 5.39
C ASN A 32 -8.97 -16.30 4.02
N ILE A 33 -9.31 -15.59 2.94
CA ILE A 33 -9.18 -16.08 1.57
C ILE A 33 -7.72 -16.34 1.20
N LEU A 34 -6.79 -15.45 1.58
CA LEU A 34 -5.36 -15.68 1.37
C LEU A 34 -4.89 -16.96 2.08
N ILE A 35 -5.30 -17.15 3.34
CA ILE A 35 -4.96 -18.36 4.10
C ILE A 35 -5.53 -19.60 3.40
N LEU A 36 -6.83 -19.62 3.10
CA LEU A 36 -7.48 -20.77 2.46
C LEU A 36 -6.87 -21.11 1.09
N SER A 37 -6.51 -20.09 0.30
CA SER A 37 -5.87 -20.29 -1.02
C SER A 37 -4.53 -21.02 -0.94
N SER A 38 -3.87 -20.99 0.23
CA SER A 38 -2.60 -21.68 0.48
C SER A 38 -2.76 -23.11 1.01
N VAL A 39 -3.96 -23.50 1.44
CA VAL A 39 -4.21 -24.80 2.08
C VAL A 39 -4.20 -25.94 1.06
N CYS A 40 -4.96 -25.81 -0.02
CA CYS A 40 -5.06 -26.85 -1.04
C CYS A 40 -5.46 -26.29 -2.42
N ARG A 41 -5.32 -27.12 -3.45
CA ARG A 41 -5.66 -26.74 -4.83
C ARG A 41 -7.13 -26.34 -4.98
N VAL A 42 -8.06 -27.05 -4.33
CA VAL A 42 -9.50 -26.74 -4.44
C VAL A 42 -9.82 -25.34 -3.92
N PHE A 43 -9.29 -24.98 -2.75
CA PHE A 43 -9.49 -23.63 -2.20
C PHE A 43 -8.71 -22.57 -2.98
N LYS A 44 -7.56 -22.92 -3.56
CA LYS A 44 -6.85 -22.04 -4.49
C LYS A 44 -7.72 -21.73 -5.70
N ASP A 45 -8.31 -22.74 -6.32
CA ASP A 45 -9.15 -22.57 -7.50
C ASP A 45 -10.41 -21.74 -7.16
N LEU A 46 -11.10 -22.08 -6.07
CA LEU A 46 -12.23 -21.30 -5.55
C LEU A 46 -11.87 -19.85 -5.19
N SER A 47 -10.68 -19.61 -4.61
CA SER A 47 -10.24 -18.25 -4.29
C SER A 47 -9.99 -17.37 -5.52
N ASN A 48 -9.89 -17.97 -6.71
CA ASN A 48 -9.78 -17.24 -7.98
C ASN A 48 -11.12 -17.20 -8.74
N ASP A 49 -12.21 -17.73 -8.17
CA ASP A 49 -13.55 -17.63 -8.76
C ASP A 49 -14.02 -16.16 -8.70
N THR A 50 -14.46 -15.65 -9.84
CA THR A 50 -14.92 -14.26 -9.99
C THR A 50 -16.06 -13.90 -9.03
N ASN A 51 -16.96 -14.85 -8.73
CA ASN A 51 -18.07 -14.60 -7.81
C ASN A 51 -17.58 -14.47 -6.38
N ILE A 52 -16.65 -15.32 -5.96
CA ILE A 52 -16.03 -15.23 -4.63
C ILE A 52 -15.21 -13.94 -4.53
N LEU A 53 -14.44 -13.60 -5.56
CA LEU A 53 -13.61 -12.40 -5.62
C LEU A 53 -14.42 -11.10 -5.49
N LYS A 54 -15.67 -11.06 -5.98
CA LYS A 54 -16.58 -9.91 -5.84
C LYS A 54 -17.04 -9.66 -4.40
N ASP A 55 -17.09 -10.70 -3.59
CA ASP A 55 -17.66 -10.65 -2.24
C ASP A 55 -16.59 -10.44 -1.14
N VAL A 56 -15.31 -10.51 -1.50
CA VAL A 56 -14.20 -10.34 -0.54
C VAL A 56 -14.26 -8.96 0.11
N LYS A 57 -14.32 -8.92 1.45
CA LYS A 57 -14.19 -7.67 2.20
C LYS A 57 -12.76 -7.40 2.62
N PHE A 58 -12.33 -6.14 2.45
CA PHE A 58 -11.01 -5.63 2.83
C PHE A 58 -11.03 -4.78 4.12
N HIS A 59 -12.02 -5.01 4.99
CA HIS A 59 -12.26 -4.17 6.16
C HIS A 59 -11.05 -4.11 7.12
N GLY A 60 -10.63 -2.90 7.51
CA GLY A 60 -9.56 -2.68 8.49
C GLY A 60 -8.15 -3.00 7.99
N ILE A 61 -7.96 -3.32 6.71
CA ILE A 61 -6.63 -3.55 6.14
C ILE A 61 -5.97 -2.19 5.91
N ARG A 62 -5.16 -1.76 6.88
CA ARG A 62 -4.26 -0.62 6.69
C ARG A 62 -3.18 -1.03 5.70
N LEU A 63 -3.33 -0.56 4.46
CA LEU A 63 -2.35 -0.79 3.38
C LEU A 63 -0.96 -0.23 3.69
N LEU A 64 -0.84 0.56 4.77
CA LEU A 64 0.39 1.15 5.33
C LEU A 64 1.53 0.15 5.62
N GLY A 65 1.25 -1.15 5.73
CA GLY A 65 2.26 -2.19 5.99
C GLY A 65 2.58 -3.11 4.80
N LEU A 66 1.99 -2.87 3.63
CA LEU A 66 2.10 -3.82 2.53
C LEU A 66 3.42 -3.68 1.80
N ARG A 67 4.40 -4.49 2.22
CA ARG A 67 5.49 -4.94 1.37
C ARG A 67 4.89 -5.51 0.07
N VAL A 68 4.81 -4.73 -1.00
CA VAL A 68 4.78 -5.08 -2.45
C VAL A 68 3.76 -6.16 -2.93
N SER A 69 3.14 -6.94 -2.05
CA SER A 69 2.65 -8.30 -2.31
C SER A 69 1.19 -8.37 -2.78
N PRO A 70 0.21 -7.71 -2.14
CA PRO A 70 -1.18 -7.80 -2.61
C PRO A 70 -1.47 -6.91 -3.81
N TRP A 71 -0.58 -5.96 -4.13
CA TRP A 71 -0.63 -5.09 -5.30
C TRP A 71 0.01 -5.67 -6.56
N HIS A 72 0.75 -6.78 -6.44
CA HIS A 72 1.29 -7.44 -7.64
C HIS A 72 0.15 -7.73 -8.62
N LEU A 73 0.45 -7.76 -9.92
CA LEU A 73 -0.50 -8.09 -10.99
C LEU A 73 -1.30 -9.39 -10.75
N ASN A 74 -0.84 -10.25 -9.84
CA ASN A 74 -1.50 -11.51 -9.44
C ASN A 74 -1.96 -11.54 -7.97
N GLY A 75 -1.86 -10.43 -7.25
CA GLY A 75 -2.26 -10.28 -5.86
C GLY A 75 -3.78 -10.24 -5.69
N LEU A 76 -4.26 -10.59 -4.49
CA LEU A 76 -5.68 -10.71 -4.21
C LEU A 76 -6.43 -9.39 -4.44
N LEU A 77 -5.88 -8.26 -4.00
CA LEU A 77 -6.52 -6.95 -4.14
C LEU A 77 -6.77 -6.60 -5.61
N PHE A 78 -5.76 -6.78 -6.45
CA PHE A 78 -5.86 -6.52 -7.89
C PHE A 78 -6.89 -7.44 -8.57
N LYS A 79 -6.88 -8.74 -8.24
CA LYS A 79 -7.87 -9.70 -8.75
C LYS A 79 -9.30 -9.35 -8.34
N CYS A 80 -9.50 -8.93 -7.10
CA CYS A 80 -10.80 -8.46 -6.62
C CYS A 80 -11.26 -7.22 -7.40
N MET A 81 -10.39 -6.24 -7.64
CA MET A 81 -10.72 -5.06 -8.45
C MET A 81 -11.07 -5.43 -9.89
N GLN A 82 -10.30 -6.30 -10.54
CA GLN A 82 -10.61 -6.79 -11.90
C GLN A 82 -11.97 -7.50 -11.97
N SER A 83 -12.38 -8.13 -10.86
CA SER A 83 -13.68 -8.78 -10.74
C SER A 83 -14.83 -7.81 -10.43
N GLY A 84 -14.56 -6.53 -10.18
CA GLY A 84 -15.56 -5.52 -9.85
C GLY A 84 -15.90 -5.42 -8.35
N ASN A 85 -14.99 -5.85 -7.46
CA ASN A 85 -15.22 -5.80 -6.02
C ASN A 85 -15.16 -4.36 -5.47
N HIS A 86 -16.28 -3.89 -4.92
CA HIS A 86 -16.40 -2.53 -4.39
C HIS A 86 -15.48 -2.27 -3.19
N SER A 87 -15.39 -3.20 -2.23
CA SER A 87 -14.54 -3.07 -1.05
C SER A 87 -13.05 -2.97 -1.41
N ALA A 88 -12.63 -3.65 -2.47
CA ALA A 88 -11.28 -3.53 -2.99
C ALA A 88 -11.03 -2.13 -3.57
N PHE A 89 -11.96 -1.60 -4.38
CA PHE A 89 -11.85 -0.23 -4.89
C PHE A 89 -11.82 0.81 -3.76
N GLU A 90 -12.74 0.75 -2.80
CA GLU A 90 -12.75 1.64 -1.62
C GLU A 90 -11.41 1.65 -0.90
N CYS A 91 -10.83 0.46 -0.66
CA CYS A 91 -9.53 0.33 -0.03
C CYS A 91 -8.41 1.04 -0.82
N VAL A 92 -8.42 0.91 -2.15
CA VAL A 92 -7.47 1.63 -3.01
C VAL A 92 -7.69 3.14 -2.97
N PHE A 93 -8.94 3.60 -3.05
CA PHE A 93 -9.28 5.02 -2.97
C PHE A 93 -8.81 5.65 -1.66
N GLU A 94 -9.13 5.04 -0.52
CA GLU A 94 -8.68 5.50 0.80
C GLU A 94 -7.15 5.61 0.88
N TYR A 95 -6.44 4.67 0.26
CA TYR A 95 -4.98 4.69 0.22
C TYR A 95 -4.44 5.77 -0.70
N VAL A 96 -5.03 5.98 -1.87
CA VAL A 96 -4.69 7.08 -2.78
C VAL A 96 -4.90 8.42 -2.10
N ASP A 97 -5.98 8.59 -1.33
CA ASP A 97 -6.26 9.81 -0.58
C ASP A 97 -5.24 10.03 0.54
N SER A 98 -4.92 8.98 1.30
CA SER A 98 -3.88 9.02 2.33
C SER A 98 -2.50 9.37 1.77
N LEU A 99 -2.12 8.75 0.65
CA LEU A 99 -0.87 9.04 -0.06
C LEU A 99 -0.87 10.45 -0.64
N SER A 100 -1.99 10.93 -1.17
CA SER A 100 -2.13 12.29 -1.70
C SER A 100 -1.97 13.34 -0.59
N GLY A 101 -2.55 13.08 0.58
CA GLY A 101 -2.34 13.90 1.78
C GLY A 101 -0.86 13.92 2.20
N SER A 102 -0.23 12.75 2.24
CA SER A 102 1.19 12.60 2.57
C SER A 102 2.09 13.33 1.56
N TYR A 103 1.82 13.22 0.27
CA TYR A 103 2.55 13.92 -0.79
C TYR A 103 2.44 15.44 -0.65
N LYS A 104 1.23 15.97 -0.41
CA LYS A 104 1.03 17.41 -0.17
C LYS A 104 1.82 17.89 1.06
N TYR A 105 1.82 17.11 2.14
CA TYR A 105 2.59 17.42 3.35
C TYR A 105 4.10 17.48 3.07
N HIS A 106 4.66 16.46 2.41
CA HIS A 106 6.09 16.41 2.07
C HIS A 106 6.48 17.54 1.12
N LYS A 107 5.64 17.85 0.12
CA LYS A 107 5.87 18.98 -0.79
C LYS A 107 5.94 20.32 -0.04
N MET A 108 5.04 20.55 0.91
CA MET A 108 5.06 21.76 1.75
C MET A 108 6.30 21.81 2.65
N LYS A 109 6.70 20.67 3.21
CA LYS A 109 7.89 20.57 4.06
C LYS A 109 9.17 20.87 3.26
N LEU A 110 9.32 20.29 2.07
CA LEU A 110 10.43 20.60 1.17
C LEU A 110 10.49 22.08 0.80
N PHE A 111 9.35 22.71 0.48
CA PHE A 111 9.30 24.15 0.21
C PHE A 111 9.85 24.98 1.39
N ARG A 112 9.40 24.69 2.62
CA ARG A 112 9.90 25.36 3.83
C ARG A 112 11.40 25.14 4.02
N TRP A 113 11.87 23.93 3.77
CA TRP A 113 13.28 23.58 3.90
C TRP A 113 14.15 24.32 2.87
N THR A 114 13.69 24.46 1.63
CA THR A 114 14.37 25.26 0.61
C THR A 114 14.53 26.71 1.04
N VAL A 115 13.49 27.31 1.62
CA VAL A 115 13.55 28.70 2.14
C VAL A 115 14.57 28.82 3.26
N ILE A 116 14.58 27.89 4.23
CA ILE A 116 15.56 27.89 5.34
C ILE A 116 16.98 27.74 4.82
N ARG A 117 17.20 26.85 3.86
CA ARG A 117 18.51 26.65 3.22
C ARG A 117 19.01 27.93 2.55
N LEU A 118 18.16 28.61 1.77
CA LEU A 118 18.51 29.87 1.13
C LEU A 118 18.86 30.97 2.16
N ALA A 119 18.13 31.04 3.27
CA ALA A 119 18.44 31.99 4.34
C ALA A 119 19.80 31.70 5.00
N ARG A 120 20.13 30.43 5.23
CA ARG A 120 21.43 30.02 5.79
C ARG A 120 22.60 30.30 4.85
N ILE A 121 22.44 30.02 3.56
CA ILE A 121 23.43 30.35 2.53
C ILE A 121 23.71 31.86 2.55
N ARG A 122 22.67 32.70 2.56
CA ARG A 122 22.87 34.16 2.68
C ARG A 122 23.55 34.58 3.98
N ALA A 123 23.34 33.86 5.08
CA ALA A 123 24.00 34.16 6.34
C ALA A 123 25.51 33.89 6.28
N VAL A 124 25.96 32.88 5.53
CA VAL A 124 27.39 32.58 5.31
C VAL A 124 28.13 33.76 4.68
N ASP A 125 27.48 34.49 3.78
CA ASP A 125 28.06 35.64 3.10
C ASP A 125 28.28 36.84 4.04
N ILE A 126 27.52 36.92 5.14
CA ILE A 126 27.54 38.04 6.09
C ILE A 126 28.42 37.74 7.31
N VAL A 127 28.88 36.50 7.46
CA VAL A 127 29.66 36.06 8.62
C VAL A 127 31.14 36.40 8.46
N ASN A 128 31.66 37.19 9.39
CA ASN A 128 33.03 37.72 9.34
C ASN A 128 34.11 36.78 9.89
N THR A 129 33.74 35.66 10.51
CA THR A 129 34.71 34.77 11.17
C THR A 129 34.72 33.38 10.54
N ARG A 130 35.92 32.83 10.29
CA ARG A 130 36.12 31.49 9.71
C ARG A 130 35.42 30.37 10.49
N SER A 131 35.43 30.42 11.83
CA SER A 131 34.76 29.39 12.66
C SER A 131 33.25 29.35 12.39
N ARG A 132 32.57 30.51 12.51
CA ARG A 132 31.12 30.59 12.27
C ARG A 132 30.73 30.24 10.83
N ARG A 133 31.59 30.54 9.84
CA ARG A 133 31.38 30.11 8.45
C ARG A 133 31.38 28.59 8.35
N LYS A 134 32.37 27.93 8.96
CA LYS A 134 32.45 26.46 9.01
C LYS A 134 31.24 25.83 9.71
N ASP A 135 30.81 26.38 10.84
CA ASP A 135 29.64 25.87 11.57
C ASP A 135 28.35 25.98 10.72
N LEU A 136 28.19 27.06 9.95
CA LEU A 136 27.06 27.24 9.04
C LEU A 136 27.13 26.30 7.82
N ASP A 137 28.32 26.08 7.26
CA ASP A 137 28.52 25.15 6.14
C ASP A 137 28.17 23.71 6.54
N GLU A 138 28.62 23.25 7.71
CA GLU A 138 28.25 21.93 8.26
C GLU A 138 26.73 21.82 8.46
N ALA A 139 26.11 22.88 9.00
CA ALA A 139 24.67 22.93 9.18
C ALA A 139 23.90 23.02 7.85
N ILE A 140 24.49 23.51 6.76
CA ILE A 140 23.89 23.44 5.41
C ILE A 140 24.00 22.02 4.85
N GLU A 141 25.12 21.34 5.07
CA GLU A 141 25.35 19.97 4.59
C GLU A 141 24.38 18.98 5.25
N GLU A 142 24.15 19.08 6.56
CA GLU A 142 23.14 18.27 7.26
C GLU A 142 21.73 18.49 6.69
N TYR A 143 21.39 19.76 6.40
CA TYR A 143 20.11 20.09 5.77
C TYR A 143 20.01 19.52 4.35
N GLN A 144 21.09 19.52 3.59
CA GLN A 144 21.14 18.95 2.24
C GLN A 144 20.86 17.44 2.28
N LYS A 145 21.50 16.70 3.19
CA LYS A 145 21.28 15.25 3.34
C LYS A 145 19.82 14.90 3.64
N ALA A 146 19.20 15.64 4.57
CA ALA A 146 17.80 15.42 4.91
C ALA A 146 16.83 15.89 3.81
N TYR A 147 17.19 16.94 3.05
CA TYR A 147 16.46 17.36 1.85
C TYR A 147 16.48 16.27 0.78
N ASP A 148 17.66 15.73 0.46
CA ASP A 148 17.84 14.70 -0.58
C ASP A 148 17.08 13.41 -0.25
N ALA A 149 17.10 12.99 1.02
CA ALA A 149 16.29 11.86 1.48
C ALA A 149 14.79 12.09 1.27
N MET A 150 14.30 13.29 1.60
CA MET A 150 12.89 13.65 1.44
C MET A 150 12.47 13.80 -0.04
N ASP A 151 13.37 14.27 -0.90
CA ASP A 151 13.14 14.33 -2.35
C ASP A 151 13.00 12.94 -2.97
N ILE A 152 13.86 11.99 -2.56
CA ILE A 152 13.77 10.58 -2.97
C ILE A 152 12.41 9.99 -2.57
N ASP A 153 11.98 10.22 -1.33
CA ASP A 153 10.69 9.73 -0.84
C ASP A 153 9.51 10.37 -1.60
N MET A 154 9.59 11.67 -1.90
CA MET A 154 8.59 12.34 -2.73
C MET A 154 8.50 11.75 -4.14
N ARG A 155 9.63 11.42 -4.78
CA ARG A 155 9.63 10.80 -6.11
C ARG A 155 8.94 9.44 -6.08
N LYS A 156 9.27 8.59 -5.10
CA LYS A 156 8.61 7.30 -4.90
C LYS A 156 7.10 7.45 -4.67
N LEU A 157 6.69 8.40 -3.82
CA LEU A 157 5.27 8.69 -3.57
C LEU A 157 4.55 9.12 -4.86
N LYS A 158 5.19 9.98 -5.67
CA LYS A 158 4.61 10.46 -6.94
C LYS A 158 4.45 9.32 -7.94
N GLU A 159 5.45 8.46 -8.09
CA GLU A 159 5.39 7.29 -8.97
C GLU A 159 4.28 6.32 -8.53
N LEU A 160 4.20 6.01 -7.23
CA LEU A 160 3.17 5.15 -6.68
C LEU A 160 1.77 5.73 -6.89
N LEU A 161 1.58 7.02 -6.63
CA LEU A 161 0.31 7.71 -6.89
C LEU A 161 -0.06 7.66 -8.37
N GLY A 162 0.91 7.84 -9.28
CA GLY A 162 0.68 7.74 -10.73
C GLY A 162 0.21 6.35 -11.14
N MET A 163 0.86 5.30 -10.64
CA MET A 163 0.46 3.92 -10.91
C MET A 163 -0.95 3.62 -10.38
N LEU A 164 -1.25 4.04 -9.14
CA LEU A 164 -2.55 3.77 -8.53
C LEU A 164 -3.69 4.50 -9.25
N LYS A 165 -3.48 5.76 -9.66
CA LYS A 165 -4.48 6.51 -10.43
C LYS A 165 -4.77 5.86 -11.78
N ALA A 166 -3.72 5.44 -12.50
CA ALA A 166 -3.88 4.74 -13.76
C ALA A 166 -4.69 3.45 -13.62
N VAL A 167 -4.49 2.70 -12.54
CA VAL A 167 -5.22 1.46 -12.26
C VAL A 167 -6.70 1.69 -11.95
N ILE A 168 -7.06 2.82 -11.37
CA ILE A 168 -8.45 3.16 -11.01
C ILE A 168 -9.16 3.93 -12.16
N ASN A 169 -8.49 4.16 -13.29
CA ASN A 169 -8.95 5.06 -14.36
C ASN A 169 -9.27 6.48 -13.85
N LEU A 170 -8.44 7.00 -12.93
CA LEU A 170 -8.46 8.39 -12.44
C LEU A 170 -7.40 9.26 -13.13
#